data_AF-A0A8S3B401-F1
#
_entry.id   AF-A0A8S3B401-F1
#
_cell.length_a   1.000
_cell.length_b   1.000
_cell.length_c   1.000
_cell.angle_alpha   90.00
_cell.angle_beta   90.00
_cell.angle_gamma   90.00
#
_symmetry.space_group_name_H-M   'P 1'
#
loop_
_entity.id
_entity.type
_entity.pdbx_description
1 polymer ?
#
loop_
_entity_poly.entity_id
_entity_poly.type
_entity_poly.pdbx_seq_one_letter_code
_entity_poly.pdbx_strand_id
1 'polypeptide(L)'
;MLKIIQRQLEPFLEREMPVTQAGFRKGRGTRAQIANLRWLMEKAREYQEEFYLCFIDYNKALDCVDHEKFWFVLLEMGVPKHLIILMKNLYTNQQALVKTEYENTGWFNIGKGVRQGGILSPYLFNLYAEHIMRKTGIDEVAGGIKIGGRNINNLCYVDDTTIMAETADGLQYFLWMVKEESAAAALKLNMKKTFVMTNGPIQEFHIDNDQVEIVEELIFLGSKRQWLAWTNSSEARTSVWPPKLE
;
A
#
# COMPACT_ATOMS: atom_id res chain seq x y z
N MET A 1 -22.31 16.43 -8.19
CA MET A 1 -21.40 17.08 -7.22
C MET A 1 -20.08 16.32 -7.05
N LEU A 2 -20.05 15.07 -6.57
CA LEU A 2 -18.79 14.34 -6.31
C LEU A 2 -17.87 14.21 -7.54
N LYS A 3 -18.42 13.96 -8.73
CA LYS A 3 -17.65 13.94 -9.99
C LYS A 3 -16.98 15.28 -10.33
N ILE A 4 -17.57 16.40 -9.90
CA ILE A 4 -16.98 17.74 -10.10
C ILE A 4 -15.78 17.89 -9.17
N ILE A 5 -15.92 17.49 -7.90
CA ILE A 5 -14.81 17.50 -6.92
C ILE A 5 -13.68 16.59 -7.41
N GLN A 6 -14.00 15.40 -7.90
CA GLN A 6 -13.01 14.48 -8.48
C GLN A 6 -12.20 15.14 -9.60
N ARG A 7 -12.90 15.76 -10.58
CA ARG A 7 -12.25 16.45 -11.70
C ARG A 7 -11.37 17.62 -11.25
N GLN A 8 -11.73 18.29 -10.15
CA GLN A 8 -10.90 19.35 -9.55
C GLN A 8 -9.69 18.79 -8.78
N LEU A 9 -9.76 17.56 -8.28
CA LEU A 9 -8.65 16.88 -7.59
C LEU A 9 -7.65 16.22 -8.56
N GLU A 10 -8.11 15.79 -9.75
CA GLU A 10 -7.27 15.10 -10.75
C GLU A 10 -5.91 15.77 -11.02
N PRO A 11 -5.81 17.10 -11.22
CA PRO A 11 -4.52 17.74 -11.46
C PRO A 11 -3.53 17.59 -10.29
N PHE A 12 -4.03 17.58 -9.06
CA PHE A 12 -3.22 17.40 -7.85
C PHE A 12 -2.80 15.95 -7.70
N LEU A 13 -3.71 15.01 -7.97
CA LEU A 13 -3.39 13.59 -7.98
C LEU A 13 -2.32 13.27 -9.01
N GLU A 14 -2.44 13.75 -10.25
CA GLU A 14 -1.41 13.45 -11.25
C GLU A 14 -0.06 14.12 -10.96
N ARG A 15 -0.07 15.29 -10.31
CA ARG A 15 1.16 16.00 -9.92
C ARG A 15 1.86 15.37 -8.72
N GLU A 16 1.10 15.00 -7.69
CA GLU A 16 1.67 14.53 -6.43
C GLU A 16 1.92 13.02 -6.40
N MET A 17 1.23 12.22 -7.22
CA MET A 17 1.35 10.76 -7.14
C MET A 17 2.62 10.26 -7.86
N PRO A 18 3.49 9.48 -7.18
CA PRO A 18 4.75 9.02 -7.74
C PRO A 18 4.51 7.94 -8.79
N VAL A 19 5.54 7.70 -9.61
CA VAL A 19 5.50 6.70 -10.67
C VAL A 19 5.35 5.28 -10.11
N THR A 20 5.69 5.04 -8.86
CA THR A 20 5.56 3.73 -8.20
C THR A 20 4.14 3.41 -7.76
N GLN A 21 3.24 4.39 -7.65
CA GLN A 21 1.82 4.17 -7.33
C GLN A 21 0.99 4.04 -8.61
N ALA A 22 0.21 2.97 -8.70
CA ALA A 22 -0.63 2.65 -9.87
C ALA A 22 -2.13 2.55 -9.59
N GLY A 23 -2.55 2.46 -8.33
CA GLY A 23 -3.95 2.35 -7.96
C GLY A 23 -4.76 3.56 -8.41
N PHE A 24 -5.91 3.33 -9.06
CA PHE A 24 -6.84 4.38 -9.50
C PHE A 24 -6.22 5.52 -10.33
N ARG A 25 -5.15 5.23 -11.08
CA ARG A 25 -4.51 6.19 -11.98
C ARG A 25 -4.80 5.90 -13.45
N LYS A 26 -4.95 6.95 -14.25
CA LYS A 26 -5.25 6.80 -15.68
C LYS A 26 -4.09 6.11 -16.39
N GLY A 27 -4.41 5.07 -17.17
CA GLY A 27 -3.41 4.30 -17.94
C GLY A 27 -2.53 3.38 -17.09
N ARG A 28 -2.85 3.21 -15.80
CA ARG A 28 -2.15 2.30 -14.88
C ARG A 28 -3.14 1.31 -14.29
N GLY A 29 -2.67 0.09 -14.06
CA GLY A 29 -3.52 -0.96 -13.54
C GLY A 29 -2.70 -2.11 -12.97
N THR A 30 -3.40 -3.10 -12.43
CA THR A 30 -2.80 -4.27 -11.78
C THR A 30 -1.80 -4.98 -12.69
N ARG A 31 -2.14 -5.18 -13.97
CA ARG A 31 -1.27 -5.81 -14.97
C ARG A 31 0.10 -5.14 -15.10
N ALA A 32 0.14 -3.81 -15.07
CA ALA A 32 1.40 -3.07 -15.18
C ALA A 32 2.25 -3.25 -13.93
N GLN A 33 1.65 -3.20 -12.73
CA GLN A 33 2.38 -3.43 -11.48
C GLN A 33 2.90 -4.86 -11.36
N ILE A 34 2.10 -5.83 -11.78
CA ILE A 34 2.50 -7.23 -11.86
C ILE A 34 3.71 -7.39 -12.79
N ALA A 35 3.69 -6.75 -13.96
CA ALA A 35 4.80 -6.79 -14.90
C ALA A 35 6.05 -6.12 -14.33
N ASN A 36 5.92 -4.96 -13.69
CA ASN A 36 7.03 -4.24 -13.04
C ASN A 36 7.71 -5.12 -11.99
N LEU A 37 6.93 -5.71 -11.07
CA LEU A 37 7.46 -6.61 -10.05
C LEU A 37 8.17 -7.81 -10.67
N ARG A 38 7.58 -8.42 -11.73
CA ARG A 38 8.22 -9.52 -12.44
C ARG A 38 9.55 -9.11 -13.06
N TRP A 39 9.62 -7.97 -13.73
CA TRP A 39 10.86 -7.49 -14.33
C TRP A 39 11.94 -7.21 -13.28
N LEU A 40 11.57 -6.68 -12.11
CA LEU A 40 12.50 -6.49 -10.99
C LEU A 40 13.08 -7.83 -10.52
N MET A 41 12.24 -8.84 -10.34
CA MET A 41 12.66 -10.20 -9.94
C MET A 41 13.54 -10.87 -11.00
N GLU A 42 13.17 -10.78 -12.28
CA GLU A 42 13.96 -11.35 -13.38
C GLU A 42 15.32 -10.66 -13.52
N LYS A 43 15.39 -9.33 -13.32
CA LYS A 43 16.65 -8.57 -13.29
C LYS A 43 17.54 -9.05 -12.15
N ALA A 44 17.03 -9.12 -10.92
CA ALA A 44 17.81 -9.63 -9.80
C ALA A 44 18.37 -11.04 -10.08
N ARG A 45 17.56 -11.90 -10.70
CA ARG A 45 17.96 -13.25 -11.11
C ARG A 45 19.05 -13.24 -12.18
N GLU A 46 18.90 -12.44 -13.24
CA GLU A 46 19.83 -12.35 -14.38
C GLU A 46 21.23 -11.93 -13.92
N TYR A 47 21.31 -10.98 -12.98
CA TYR A 47 22.57 -10.47 -12.44
C TYR A 47 23.05 -11.23 -11.19
N GLN A 48 22.33 -12.26 -10.75
CA GLN A 48 22.60 -13.02 -9.52
C GLN A 48 22.73 -12.12 -8.27
N GLU A 49 21.93 -11.06 -8.22
CA GLU A 49 21.85 -10.14 -7.08
C GLU A 49 20.88 -10.69 -6.04
N GLU A 50 21.22 -10.51 -4.75
CA GLU A 50 20.28 -10.75 -3.66
C GLU A 50 19.15 -9.73 -3.72
N PHE A 51 17.93 -10.20 -3.46
CA PHE A 51 16.76 -9.39 -3.60
C PHE A 51 15.67 -9.77 -2.61
N TYR A 52 15.31 -8.80 -1.78
CA TYR A 52 14.35 -8.93 -0.69
C TYR A 52 13.12 -8.06 -0.98
N LEU A 53 11.95 -8.69 -1.01
CA LEU A 53 10.65 -8.06 -1.18
C LEU A 53 9.83 -8.21 0.09
N CYS A 54 9.20 -7.15 0.58
CA CYS A 54 8.15 -7.27 1.58
C CYS A 54 6.83 -6.71 1.06
N PHE A 55 5.80 -7.53 1.09
CA PHE A 55 4.42 -7.19 0.76
C PHE A 55 3.71 -6.82 2.05
N ILE A 56 3.26 -5.57 2.14
CA ILE A 56 2.63 -4.98 3.32
C ILE A 56 1.13 -4.79 3.04
N ASP A 57 0.31 -5.28 3.98
CA ASP A 57 -1.13 -5.03 4.06
C ASP A 57 -1.43 -4.17 5.30
N TYR A 58 -2.48 -3.36 5.24
CA TYR A 58 -2.96 -2.60 6.38
C TYR A 58 -4.28 -3.16 6.92
N ASN A 59 -4.42 -3.21 8.24
CA ASN A 59 -5.67 -3.60 8.89
C ASN A 59 -6.78 -2.60 8.57
N LYS A 60 -7.70 -3.00 7.68
CA LYS A 60 -8.87 -2.20 7.27
C LYS A 60 -8.46 -0.77 6.90
N ALA A 61 -7.49 -0.64 5.99
CA ALA A 61 -6.83 0.63 5.66
C ALA A 61 -7.81 1.79 5.45
N LEU A 62 -8.86 1.56 4.65
CA LEU A 62 -9.89 2.55 4.34
C LEU A 62 -10.74 2.93 5.55
N ASP A 63 -10.95 2.03 6.51
CA ASP A 63 -11.81 2.27 7.70
C ASP A 63 -11.03 2.91 8.86
N CYS A 64 -9.70 2.90 8.80
CA CYS A 64 -8.84 3.36 9.89
C CYS A 64 -8.31 4.79 9.70
N VAL A 65 -8.59 5.43 8.56
CA VAL A 65 -8.15 6.82 8.28
C VAL A 65 -8.70 7.78 9.33
N ASP A 66 -7.81 8.37 10.12
CA ASP A 66 -8.16 9.39 11.12
C ASP A 66 -8.55 10.69 10.41
N HIS A 67 -9.76 11.20 10.64
CA HIS A 67 -10.25 12.38 9.94
C HIS A 67 -9.44 13.64 10.25
N GLU A 68 -9.02 13.85 11.50
CA GLU A 68 -8.28 15.05 11.89
C GLU A 68 -6.93 15.10 11.16
N LYS A 69 -6.19 13.98 11.18
CA LYS A 69 -4.92 13.84 10.46
C LYS A 69 -5.13 13.91 8.95
N PHE A 70 -6.17 13.27 8.44
CA PHE A 70 -6.47 13.22 7.02
C PHE A 70 -6.63 14.60 6.39
N TRP A 71 -7.32 15.53 7.06
CA TRP A 71 -7.46 16.90 6.54
C TRP A 71 -6.16 17.68 6.52
N PHE A 72 -5.30 17.45 7.51
CA PHE A 72 -3.97 18.04 7.56
C PHE A 72 -3.09 17.49 6.41
N VAL A 73 -3.12 16.18 6.21
CA VAL A 73 -2.41 15.51 5.11
C VAL A 73 -2.83 16.07 3.74
N LEU A 74 -4.13 16.22 3.48
CA LEU A 74 -4.58 16.80 2.20
C LEU A 74 -4.05 18.22 1.98
N LEU A 75 -3.95 19.01 3.06
CA LEU A 75 -3.39 20.35 2.98
C LEU A 75 -1.89 20.33 2.65
N GLU A 76 -1.12 19.45 3.30
CA GLU A 76 0.32 19.27 3.01
C GLU A 76 0.57 18.73 1.60
N MET A 77 -0.33 17.88 1.09
CA MET A 77 -0.32 17.39 -0.29
C MET A 77 -0.80 18.44 -1.31
N GLY A 78 -1.00 19.69 -0.89
CA GLY A 78 -1.29 20.81 -1.78
C GLY A 78 -2.72 20.91 -2.28
N VAL A 79 -3.67 20.18 -1.67
CA VAL A 79 -5.09 20.28 -2.02
C VAL A 79 -5.63 21.66 -1.60
N PRO A 80 -6.34 22.38 -2.48
CA PRO A 80 -6.90 23.68 -2.14
C PRO A 80 -7.84 23.66 -0.93
N LYS A 81 -7.66 24.62 0.00
CA LYS A 81 -8.45 24.72 1.24
C LYS A 81 -9.96 24.68 1.02
N HIS A 82 -10.47 25.32 -0.04
CA HIS A 82 -11.90 25.32 -0.34
C HIS A 82 -12.44 23.92 -0.70
N LEU A 83 -11.65 23.08 -1.38
CA LEU A 83 -12.01 21.68 -1.65
C LEU A 83 -11.96 20.86 -0.36
N ILE A 84 -10.96 21.10 0.49
CA ILE A 84 -10.87 20.44 1.81
C ILE A 84 -12.10 20.76 2.65
N ILE A 85 -12.54 22.02 2.72
CA ILE A 85 -13.75 22.42 3.44
C ILE A 85 -14.99 21.71 2.88
N LEU A 86 -15.12 21.65 1.55
CA LEU A 86 -16.23 20.94 0.91
C LEU A 86 -16.23 19.44 1.27
N MET A 87 -15.06 18.81 1.28
CA MET A 87 -14.92 17.41 1.69
C MET A 87 -15.17 17.22 3.18
N LYS A 88 -14.67 18.09 4.06
CA LYS A 88 -14.99 18.09 5.50
C LYS A 88 -16.49 18.10 5.75
N ASN A 89 -17.23 18.93 5.03
CA ASN A 89 -18.69 19.00 5.14
C ASN A 89 -19.37 17.69 4.70
N LEU A 90 -18.80 16.94 3.75
CA LEU A 90 -19.29 15.60 3.41
C LEU A 90 -19.06 14.61 4.55
N TYR A 91 -17.95 14.74 5.30
CA TYR A 91 -17.58 13.80 6.34
C TYR A 91 -18.14 14.13 7.74
N THR A 92 -18.75 15.31 7.90
CA THR A 92 -19.30 15.76 9.18
C THR A 92 -20.64 15.05 9.50
N ASN A 93 -20.82 14.64 10.77
CA ASN A 93 -22.04 14.00 11.29
C ASN A 93 -22.54 12.81 10.46
N GLN A 94 -21.61 12.05 9.87
CA GLN A 94 -21.96 10.86 9.13
C GLN A 94 -22.47 9.77 10.06
N GLN A 95 -23.55 9.10 9.65
CA GLN A 95 -24.09 7.94 10.32
C GLN A 95 -24.20 6.77 9.33
N ALA A 96 -24.03 5.56 9.85
CA ALA A 96 -24.23 4.33 9.10
C ALA A 96 -25.09 3.35 9.90
N LEU A 97 -25.66 2.38 9.19
CA LEU A 97 -26.26 1.18 9.73
C LEU A 97 -25.82 0.00 8.89
N VAL A 98 -25.81 -1.19 9.47
CA VAL A 98 -25.54 -2.43 8.75
C VAL A 98 -26.88 -3.09 8.42
N LYS A 99 -27.11 -3.35 7.13
CA LYS A 99 -28.27 -4.10 6.67
C LYS A 99 -27.93 -5.59 6.69
N THR A 100 -28.66 -6.38 7.46
CA THR A 100 -28.57 -7.84 7.45
C THR A 100 -29.79 -8.46 6.76
N GLU A 101 -29.78 -9.78 6.57
CA GLU A 101 -30.93 -10.51 6.00
C GLU A 101 -32.17 -10.47 6.91
N TYR A 102 -31.97 -10.33 8.22
CA TYR A 102 -33.02 -10.40 9.22
C TYR A 102 -33.51 -9.01 9.62
N GLU A 103 -32.58 -8.11 9.97
CA GLU A 103 -32.90 -6.74 10.39
C GLU A 103 -31.74 -5.75 10.17
N ASN A 104 -32.07 -4.46 10.19
CA ASN A 104 -31.07 -3.41 10.20
C ASN A 104 -30.54 -3.21 11.62
N THR A 105 -29.24 -3.00 11.77
CA THR A 105 -28.69 -2.55 13.05
C THR A 105 -29.15 -1.13 13.37
N GLY A 106 -28.98 -0.71 14.63
CA GLY A 106 -29.11 0.70 15.00
C GLY A 106 -28.13 1.59 14.22
N TRP A 107 -28.50 2.87 14.07
CA TRP A 107 -27.61 3.90 13.53
C TRP A 107 -26.43 4.13 14.47
N PHE A 108 -25.22 4.26 13.90
CA PHE A 108 -24.02 4.64 14.61
C PHE A 108 -23.26 5.73 13.84
N ASN A 109 -22.51 6.55 14.57
CA ASN A 109 -21.72 7.63 13.97
C ASN A 109 -20.43 7.08 13.35
N ILE A 110 -20.06 7.57 12.17
CA ILE A 110 -18.78 7.30 11.53
C ILE A 110 -17.77 8.34 12.01
N GLY A 111 -16.82 7.92 12.85
CA GLY A 111 -15.75 8.78 13.37
C GLY A 111 -14.40 8.64 12.66
N LYS A 112 -14.25 7.65 11.76
CA LYS A 112 -13.00 7.37 11.05
C LYS A 112 -13.27 6.67 9.73
N GLY A 113 -12.26 6.67 8.86
CA GLY A 113 -12.25 6.01 7.57
C GLY A 113 -12.76 6.88 6.43
N VAL A 114 -12.39 6.49 5.21
CA VAL A 114 -12.98 6.99 3.97
C VAL A 114 -14.20 6.17 3.60
N ARG A 115 -15.14 6.76 2.85
CA ARG A 115 -16.40 6.09 2.49
C ARG A 115 -16.14 4.91 1.55
N GLN A 116 -16.37 3.67 1.98
CA GLN A 116 -16.33 2.53 1.05
C GLN A 116 -17.35 2.71 -0.09
N GLY A 117 -16.97 2.36 -1.32
CA GLY A 117 -17.79 2.61 -2.52
C GLY A 117 -17.90 4.08 -2.94
N GLY A 118 -17.24 5.01 -2.23
CA GLY A 118 -17.24 6.42 -2.58
C GLY A 118 -16.32 6.72 -3.77
N ILE A 119 -16.80 7.49 -4.75
CA ILE A 119 -16.04 7.85 -5.96
C ILE A 119 -14.71 8.56 -5.64
N LEU A 120 -14.67 9.33 -4.55
CA LEU A 120 -13.47 10.06 -4.13
C LEU A 120 -12.53 9.23 -3.26
N SER A 121 -13.05 8.22 -2.57
CA SER A 121 -12.34 7.54 -1.49
C SER A 121 -11.02 6.90 -1.91
N PRO A 122 -10.89 6.25 -3.07
CA PRO A 122 -9.61 5.69 -3.49
C PRO A 122 -8.55 6.76 -3.76
N TYR A 123 -8.94 7.88 -4.35
CA TYR A 123 -8.03 9.00 -4.64
C TYR A 123 -7.56 9.68 -3.35
N LEU A 124 -8.48 9.83 -2.40
CA LEU A 124 -8.20 10.39 -1.09
C LEU A 124 -7.28 9.49 -0.28
N PHE A 125 -7.52 8.18 -0.30
CA PHE A 125 -6.64 7.22 0.34
C PHE A 125 -5.26 7.19 -0.32
N ASN A 126 -5.18 7.27 -1.65
CA ASN A 126 -3.90 7.36 -2.36
C ASN A 126 -3.05 8.55 -1.91
N LEU A 127 -3.65 9.74 -1.75
CA LEU A 127 -2.93 10.92 -1.21
C LEU A 127 -2.46 10.68 0.22
N TYR A 128 -3.28 10.01 1.03
CA TYR A 128 -2.94 9.67 2.40
C TYR A 128 -1.78 8.68 2.49
N ALA A 129 -1.83 7.60 1.72
CA ALA A 129 -0.78 6.60 1.64
C ALA A 129 0.52 7.18 1.06
N GLU A 130 0.41 8.04 0.04
CA GLU A 130 1.55 8.74 -0.52
C GLU A 130 2.22 9.66 0.49
N HIS A 131 1.42 10.38 1.28
CA HIS A 131 1.97 11.22 2.34
C HIS A 131 2.79 10.42 3.35
N ILE A 132 2.29 9.24 3.77
CA ILE A 132 3.01 8.32 4.65
C ILE A 132 4.34 7.91 4.00
N MET A 133 4.29 7.45 2.74
CA MET A 133 5.49 7.02 2.02
C MET A 133 6.54 8.13 1.89
N ARG A 134 6.13 9.38 1.62
CA ARG A 134 7.06 10.53 1.60
C ARG A 134 7.72 10.76 2.95
N LYS A 135 6.97 10.63 4.06
CA LYS A 135 7.50 10.82 5.41
C LYS A 135 8.49 9.72 5.82
N THR A 136 8.39 8.52 5.24
CA THR A 136 9.38 7.45 5.50
C THR A 136 10.79 7.83 5.07
N GLY A 137 10.95 8.76 4.11
CA GLY A 137 12.26 9.12 3.57
C GLY A 137 12.95 7.98 2.81
N ILE A 138 12.24 6.90 2.48
CA ILE A 138 12.81 5.72 1.80
C ILE A 138 13.48 6.08 0.45
N ASP A 139 12.99 7.12 -0.23
CA ASP A 139 13.60 7.62 -1.48
C ASP A 139 14.91 8.40 -1.25
N GLU A 140 15.15 8.89 -0.03
CA GLU A 140 16.36 9.63 0.35
C GLU A 140 17.47 8.72 0.87
N VAL A 141 17.10 7.51 1.30
CA VAL A 141 18.05 6.49 1.79
C VAL A 141 18.60 5.70 0.60
N ALA A 142 19.92 5.47 0.59
CA ALA A 142 20.53 4.56 -0.36
C ALA A 142 20.02 3.12 -0.12
N GLY A 143 19.19 2.62 -1.05
CA GLY A 143 18.66 1.27 -1.02
C GLY A 143 17.58 1.06 -2.09
N GLY A 144 17.01 -0.15 -2.15
CA GLY A 144 16.17 -0.59 -3.27
C GLY A 144 16.99 -1.15 -4.43
N ILE A 145 16.34 -1.55 -5.52
CA ILE A 145 17.03 -2.04 -6.72
C ILE A 145 17.42 -0.88 -7.62
N LYS A 146 18.68 -0.87 -8.07
CA LYS A 146 19.11 0.05 -9.11
C LYS A 146 18.64 -0.39 -10.51
N ILE A 147 17.81 0.42 -11.17
CA ILE A 147 17.40 0.29 -12.57
C ILE A 147 17.66 1.60 -13.31
N GLY A 148 18.47 1.55 -14.38
CA GLY A 148 18.71 2.72 -15.24
C GLY A 148 19.29 3.93 -14.49
N GLY A 149 20.08 3.68 -13.43
CA GLY A 149 20.66 4.73 -12.59
C GLY A 149 19.74 5.29 -11.51
N ARG A 150 18.53 4.76 -11.34
CA ARG A 150 17.59 5.13 -10.27
C ARG A 150 17.35 3.95 -9.35
N ASN A 151 17.12 4.24 -8.07
CA ASN A 151 16.70 3.22 -7.11
C ASN A 151 15.19 3.07 -7.16
N ILE A 152 14.72 1.83 -7.17
CA ILE A 152 13.33 1.46 -7.02
C ILE A 152 13.24 0.68 -5.69
N ASN A 153 12.64 1.31 -4.70
CA ASN A 153 12.54 0.80 -3.33
C ASN A 153 11.10 0.43 -2.96
N ASN A 154 10.10 0.84 -3.75
CA ASN A 154 8.70 0.52 -3.51
C ASN A 154 7.88 0.40 -4.80
N LEU A 155 6.78 -0.35 -4.73
CA LEU A 155 5.67 -0.36 -5.67
C LEU A 155 4.36 -0.35 -4.88
N CYS A 156 3.41 0.50 -5.27
CA CYS A 156 2.14 0.64 -4.56
C CYS A 156 0.93 0.45 -5.49
N TYR A 157 -0.11 -0.16 -4.95
CA TYR A 157 -1.43 -0.23 -5.54
C TYR A 157 -2.48 -0.01 -4.45
N VAL A 158 -2.90 1.25 -4.30
CA VAL A 158 -3.82 1.66 -3.21
C VAL A 158 -3.18 1.37 -1.86
N ASP A 159 -3.77 0.48 -1.07
CA ASP A 159 -3.30 0.01 0.23
C ASP A 159 -2.27 -1.13 0.14
N ASP A 160 -2.15 -1.79 -1.01
CA ASP A 160 -1.10 -2.79 -1.22
C ASP A 160 0.24 -2.09 -1.45
N THR A 161 1.18 -2.28 -0.54
CA THR A 161 2.53 -1.70 -0.63
C THR A 161 3.55 -2.81 -0.71
N THR A 162 4.46 -2.74 -1.67
CA THR A 162 5.61 -3.63 -1.77
C THR A 162 6.87 -2.80 -1.60
N ILE A 163 7.62 -3.02 -0.53
CA ILE A 163 8.95 -2.43 -0.36
C ILE A 163 10.03 -3.45 -0.71
N MET A 164 11.21 -2.96 -1.09
CA MET A 164 12.26 -3.83 -1.60
C MET A 164 13.66 -3.30 -1.32
N ALA A 165 14.61 -4.22 -1.11
CA ALA A 165 16.01 -3.91 -0.86
C ALA A 165 16.94 -5.00 -1.39
N GLU A 166 18.22 -4.65 -1.59
CA GLU A 166 19.28 -5.57 -2.01
C GLU A 166 19.88 -6.35 -0.82
N THR A 167 19.62 -5.93 0.42
CA THR A 167 20.11 -6.59 1.64
C THR A 167 18.97 -6.80 2.65
N ALA A 168 19.10 -7.83 3.50
CA ALA A 168 18.14 -8.09 4.57
C ALA A 168 18.08 -6.92 5.57
N ASP A 169 19.23 -6.40 6.01
CA ASP A 169 19.29 -5.24 6.91
C ASP A 169 18.60 -4.01 6.29
N GLY A 170 18.78 -3.79 4.99
CA GLY A 170 18.10 -2.74 4.25
C GLY A 170 16.58 -2.92 4.25
N LEU A 171 16.09 -4.14 4.00
CA LEU A 171 14.66 -4.42 4.06
C LEU A 171 14.10 -4.24 5.48
N GLN A 172 14.81 -4.72 6.51
CA GLN A 172 14.42 -4.57 7.91
C GLN A 172 14.34 -3.09 8.32
N TYR A 173 15.27 -2.27 7.85
CA TYR A 173 15.26 -0.83 8.07
C TYR A 173 14.08 -0.15 7.36
N PHE A 174 13.80 -0.52 6.10
CA PHE A 174 12.65 -0.01 5.36
C PHE A 174 11.32 -0.40 6.02
N LEU A 175 11.21 -1.64 6.52
CA LEU A 175 10.07 -2.11 7.30
C LEU A 175 9.82 -1.27 8.54
N TRP A 176 10.88 -0.96 9.29
CA TRP A 176 10.79 -0.11 10.48
C TRP A 176 10.29 1.30 10.12
N MET A 177 10.85 1.95 9.09
CA MET A 177 10.42 3.28 8.66
C MET A 177 8.95 3.30 8.22
N VAL A 178 8.52 2.34 7.40
CA VAL A 178 7.11 2.24 6.99
C VAL A 178 6.21 2.04 8.20
N LYS A 179 6.59 1.18 9.16
CA LYS A 179 5.80 0.93 10.36
C LYS A 179 5.64 2.18 11.22
N GLU A 180 6.71 2.91 11.49
CA GLU A 180 6.67 4.12 12.35
C GLU A 180 5.77 5.20 11.73
N GLU A 181 5.97 5.52 10.45
CA GLU A 181 5.18 6.56 9.78
C GLU A 181 3.72 6.14 9.56
N SER A 182 3.47 4.85 9.31
CA SER A 182 2.10 4.33 9.24
C SER A 182 1.39 4.43 10.58
N ALA A 183 2.06 4.09 11.69
CA ALA A 183 1.51 4.20 13.03
C ALA A 183 1.23 5.65 13.42
N ALA A 184 2.14 6.58 13.07
CA ALA A 184 1.94 8.01 13.22
C ALA A 184 0.70 8.50 12.46
N ALA A 185 0.39 7.89 11.31
CA ALA A 185 -0.82 8.11 10.53
C ALA A 185 -2.02 7.21 10.94
N ALA A 186 -2.00 6.59 12.11
CA ALA A 186 -3.08 5.72 12.61
C ALA A 186 -3.41 4.50 11.70
N LEU A 187 -2.48 4.11 10.82
CA LEU A 187 -2.56 2.86 10.06
C LEU A 187 -1.71 1.79 10.73
N LYS A 188 -2.31 0.63 10.94
CA LYS A 188 -1.63 -0.53 11.52
C LYS A 188 -1.39 -1.58 10.45
N LEU A 189 -0.14 -2.02 10.33
CA LEU A 189 0.25 -3.13 9.45
C LEU A 189 -0.46 -4.41 9.91
N ASN A 190 -0.85 -5.24 8.95
CA ASN A 190 -1.51 -6.51 9.18
C ASN A 190 -0.49 -7.64 9.12
N MET A 191 0.09 -8.00 10.27
CA MET A 191 1.14 -9.03 10.35
C MET A 191 0.77 -10.36 9.70
N LYS A 192 -0.51 -10.76 9.72
CA LYS A 192 -0.98 -12.02 9.11
C LYS A 192 -1.05 -11.96 7.58
N LYS A 193 -0.95 -10.77 7.01
CA LYS A 193 -0.96 -10.52 5.56
C LYS A 193 0.27 -9.74 5.13
N THR A 194 1.29 -9.63 5.97
CA THR A 194 2.57 -9.06 5.60
C THR A 194 3.53 -10.20 5.39
N PHE A 195 4.15 -10.27 4.22
CA PHE A 195 5.00 -11.40 3.83
C PHE A 195 6.31 -10.92 3.23
N VAL A 196 7.39 -11.66 3.47
CA VAL A 196 8.68 -11.46 2.81
C VAL A 196 8.92 -12.55 1.77
N MET A 197 9.52 -12.19 0.64
CA MET A 197 9.96 -13.10 -0.41
C MET A 197 11.38 -12.71 -0.84
N THR A 198 12.29 -13.67 -0.92
CA THR A 198 13.71 -13.41 -1.23
C THR A 198 14.41 -14.56 -1.96
N ASN A 199 15.43 -14.24 -2.76
CA ASN A 199 16.42 -15.20 -3.30
C ASN A 199 17.78 -15.13 -2.57
N GLY A 200 17.93 -14.22 -1.61
CA GLY A 200 19.11 -14.15 -0.75
C GLY A 200 19.03 -15.11 0.44
N PRO A 201 20.03 -15.10 1.34
CA PRO A 201 20.00 -15.84 2.58
C PRO A 201 18.74 -15.55 3.39
N ILE A 202 18.10 -16.62 3.88
CA ILE A 202 16.93 -16.53 4.76
C ILE A 202 17.39 -15.93 6.09
N GLN A 203 16.82 -14.77 6.43
CA GLN A 203 17.02 -14.06 7.69
C GLN A 203 15.66 -13.75 8.29
N GLU A 204 15.59 -13.58 9.61
CA GLU A 204 14.35 -13.21 10.27
C GLU A 204 14.09 -11.71 10.13
N PHE A 205 12.85 -11.36 9.80
CA PHE A 205 12.37 -9.99 9.75
C PHE A 205 11.33 -9.79 10.84
N HIS A 206 11.41 -8.67 11.54
CA HIS A 206 10.56 -8.39 12.70
C HIS A 206 9.88 -7.02 12.56
N ILE A 207 8.63 -6.94 12.98
CA ILE A 207 7.93 -5.69 13.24
C ILE A 207 7.52 -5.71 14.71
N ASP A 208 8.06 -4.78 15.50
CA ASP A 208 7.97 -4.83 16.96
C ASP A 208 8.49 -6.17 17.51
N ASN A 209 7.60 -7.01 18.07
CA ASN A 209 7.94 -8.34 18.58
C ASN A 209 7.42 -9.48 17.69
N ASP A 210 6.77 -9.16 16.57
CA ASP A 210 6.16 -10.13 15.68
C ASP A 210 7.08 -10.40 14.49
N GLN A 211 7.40 -11.67 14.26
CA GLN A 211 8.15 -12.11 13.08
C GLN A 211 7.27 -12.02 11.82
N VAL A 212 7.81 -11.45 10.75
CA VAL A 212 7.18 -11.43 9.42
C VAL A 212 7.39 -12.79 8.75
N GLU A 213 6.32 -13.38 8.22
CA GLU A 213 6.39 -14.68 7.55
C GLU A 213 7.12 -14.56 6.20
N ILE A 214 8.04 -15.51 5.95
CA ILE A 214 8.76 -15.63 4.68
C ILE A 214 8.08 -16.69 3.83
N VAL A 215 7.78 -16.36 2.58
CA VAL A 215 7.05 -17.22 1.64
C VAL A 215 7.78 -17.36 0.31
N GLU A 216 7.68 -18.55 -0.29
CA GLU A 216 8.17 -18.79 -1.65
C GLU A 216 7.12 -18.44 -2.72
N GLU A 217 5.85 -18.47 -2.33
CA GLU A 217 4.71 -18.21 -3.19
C GLU A 217 3.70 -17.26 -2.54
N LEU A 218 3.23 -16.28 -3.31
CA LEU A 218 2.25 -15.29 -2.89
C LEU A 218 1.30 -14.93 -4.03
N ILE A 219 0.00 -14.83 -3.77
CA ILE A 219 -0.90 -14.18 -4.74
C ILE A 219 -0.73 -12.66 -4.62
N PHE A 220 -0.33 -11.97 -5.68
CA PHE A 220 -0.19 -10.50 -5.67
C PHE A 220 -1.08 -9.89 -6.75
N LEU A 221 -1.99 -8.99 -6.33
CA LEU A 221 -2.98 -8.34 -7.20
C LEU A 221 -3.78 -9.32 -8.07
N GLY A 222 -4.21 -10.43 -7.46
CA GLY A 222 -5.03 -11.46 -8.12
C GLY A 222 -4.24 -12.45 -8.99
N SER A 223 -2.91 -12.48 -8.90
CA SER A 223 -2.10 -13.40 -9.70
C SER A 223 -0.93 -13.98 -8.90
N LYS A 224 -0.74 -15.30 -9.01
CA LYS A 224 0.27 -16.07 -8.28
C LYS A 224 1.69 -15.62 -8.66
N ARG A 225 2.50 -15.33 -7.64
CA ARG A 225 3.95 -15.11 -7.71
C ARG A 225 4.60 -16.29 -7.02
N GLN A 226 5.70 -16.74 -7.60
CA GLN A 226 6.55 -17.77 -7.07
C GLN A 226 7.97 -17.34 -7.41
N TRP A 227 8.88 -17.39 -6.45
CA TRP A 227 10.30 -17.12 -6.74
C TRP A 227 10.83 -18.23 -7.67
N LEU A 228 10.61 -19.49 -7.31
CA LEU A 228 11.19 -20.66 -7.96
C LEU A 228 10.14 -21.50 -8.69
N ALA A 229 9.75 -21.14 -9.91
CA ALA A 229 9.38 -22.18 -10.86
C ALA A 229 10.67 -22.76 -11.45
N TRP A 230 11.12 -23.86 -10.83
CA TRP A 230 12.17 -24.85 -11.17
C TRP A 230 13.28 -25.01 -10.11
N THR A 231 12.92 -25.50 -8.93
CA THR A 231 13.73 -26.51 -8.21
C THR A 231 12.80 -27.53 -7.56
N ASN A 232 12.99 -28.81 -7.90
CA ASN A 232 12.28 -29.93 -7.29
C ASN A 232 12.69 -30.07 -5.82
N SER A 233 11.88 -29.55 -4.90
CA SER A 233 11.84 -30.06 -3.54
C SER A 233 10.45 -29.83 -2.97
N SER A 234 9.80 -30.94 -2.64
CA SER A 234 8.46 -31.02 -2.08
C SER A 234 8.43 -30.51 -0.64
N GLU A 235 8.15 -29.22 -0.46
CA GLU A 235 7.55 -28.62 0.75
C GLU A 235 7.21 -27.13 0.51
N ALA A 236 6.52 -26.82 -0.58
CA ALA A 236 6.10 -25.46 -0.88
C ALA A 236 4.86 -25.08 -0.04
N ARG A 237 4.96 -24.01 0.77
CA ARG A 237 3.81 -23.39 1.45
C ARG A 237 3.27 -22.26 0.57
N THR A 238 2.07 -22.43 0.03
CA THR A 238 1.36 -21.41 -0.74
C THR A 238 0.55 -20.51 0.19
N SER A 239 0.84 -19.20 0.21
CA SER A 239 0.05 -18.21 0.93
C SER A 239 -0.80 -17.37 -0.03
N VAL A 240 -2.09 -17.25 0.29
CA VAL A 240 -3.08 -16.54 -0.53
C VAL A 240 -3.29 -15.14 0.02
N TRP A 241 -2.95 -14.13 -0.77
CA TRP A 241 -3.52 -12.80 -0.59
C TRP A 241 -4.99 -12.84 -1.01
N PRO A 242 -5.94 -12.44 -0.15
CA PRO A 242 -7.34 -12.52 -0.52
C PRO A 242 -7.63 -11.54 -1.66
N PRO A 243 -8.45 -11.92 -2.65
CA PRO A 243 -9.01 -10.96 -3.59
C PRO A 243 -9.83 -9.93 -2.82
N LYS A 244 -9.60 -8.64 -3.07
CA LYS A 244 -10.45 -7.57 -2.56
C LYS A 244 -11.77 -7.64 -3.31
N LEU A 245 -12.85 -7.95 -2.59
CA LEU A 245 -14.22 -7.88 -3.11
C LEU A 245 -14.46 -6.47 -3.67
N GLU A 246 -14.95 -6.43 -4.91
CA GLU A 246 -15.35 -5.23 -5.65
C GLU A 246 -16.44 -4.41 -4.93
#